data_AF-A0A7W8YTD7-F1
#
_entry.id   AF-A0A7W8YTD7-F1
#
_cell.length_a   1.000
_cell.length_b   1.000
_cell.length_c   1.000
_cell.angle_alpha   90.00
_cell.angle_beta   90.00
_cell.angle_gamma   90.00
#
_symmetry.space_group_name_H-M   'P 1'
#
loop_
_entity.id
_entity.type
_entity.pdbx_description
1 polymer ?
#
loop_
_entity_poly.entity_id
_entity_poly.type
_entity_poly.pdbx_seq_one_letter_code
_entity_poly.pdbx_strand_id
1 'polypeptide(L)'
;MEAFHRYAIIGGMPEVIKTDVQQHSLSDLPRRYESIWGTYKNDVEKYTSNETERKIIKHLMDTSPLYLDERIKFQGFGNSNYKSREVGEAFRTLNDAKIVLLIYPTTDMHPPVKADLKKSPRLQFLDTGLVNYSVGIQSEMLAMNDLNNAYKGAIIPHLVTQELISLQSISAHTPNFWVREKSQSNAEVDLLYSYQRFVIPIEIKSGSTGSLKSLHQFIDASDHPYTIRMYAGFFNIEKAITPNKKPYLLMNLPYYAGTSLPQYIEWFVKQEF
;
A
#
# COMPACT_ATOMS: atom_id res chain seq x y z
N MET A 1 -2.49 -15.83 -12.09
CA MET A 1 -1.66 -14.66 -12.45
C MET A 1 -2.37 -13.72 -13.41
N GLU A 2 -2.85 -14.18 -14.56
CA GLU A 2 -3.55 -13.33 -15.54
C GLU A 2 -4.73 -12.53 -14.95
N ALA A 3 -5.63 -13.18 -14.20
CA ALA A 3 -6.76 -12.50 -13.54
C ALA A 3 -6.30 -11.42 -12.54
N PHE A 4 -5.22 -11.69 -11.79
CA PHE A 4 -4.63 -10.72 -10.87
C PHE A 4 -4.01 -9.54 -11.63
N HIS A 5 -3.30 -9.79 -12.73
CA HIS A 5 -2.75 -8.73 -13.57
C HIS A 5 -3.84 -7.86 -14.19
N ARG A 6 -4.92 -8.47 -14.68
CA ARG A 6 -6.09 -7.72 -15.16
C ARG A 6 -6.68 -6.86 -14.06
N TYR A 7 -6.91 -7.43 -12.87
CA TYR A 7 -7.39 -6.69 -11.70
C TYR A 7 -6.45 -5.55 -11.29
N ALA A 8 -5.14 -5.77 -11.33
CA ALA A 8 -4.13 -4.75 -11.02
C ALA A 8 -4.17 -3.56 -11.98
N ILE A 9 -4.58 -3.79 -13.24
CA ILE A 9 -4.74 -2.73 -14.25
C ILE A 9 -6.06 -1.97 -14.04
N ILE A 10 -7.16 -2.70 -13.81
CA ILE A 10 -8.51 -2.13 -13.81
C ILE A 10 -9.01 -1.66 -12.43
N GLY A 11 -8.40 -2.10 -11.34
CA GLY A 11 -8.88 -1.83 -9.98
C GLY A 11 -10.12 -2.63 -9.59
N GLY A 12 -10.68 -2.33 -8.42
CA GLY A 12 -11.84 -2.97 -7.81
C GLY A 12 -13.13 -2.16 -7.83
N MET A 13 -13.17 -1.01 -8.51
CA MET A 13 -14.40 -0.21 -8.66
C MET A 13 -15.57 -1.04 -9.20
N PRO A 14 -16.72 -1.15 -8.49
CA PRO A 14 -17.79 -2.07 -8.88
C PRO A 14 -18.33 -1.87 -10.29
N GLU A 15 -18.53 -0.61 -10.71
CA GLU A 15 -19.01 -0.29 -12.06
C GLU A 15 -17.98 -0.63 -13.15
N VAL A 16 -16.70 -0.45 -12.84
CA VAL A 16 -15.58 -0.79 -13.74
C VAL A 16 -15.48 -2.31 -13.90
N ILE A 17 -15.46 -3.06 -12.79
CA ILE A 17 -15.45 -4.53 -12.79
C ILE A 17 -16.64 -5.09 -13.56
N LYS A 18 -17.85 -4.58 -13.28
CA LYS A 18 -19.07 -5.03 -13.97
C LYS A 18 -18.97 -4.81 -15.49
N THR A 19 -18.45 -3.67 -15.91
CA THR A 19 -18.28 -3.34 -17.33
C THR A 19 -17.22 -4.26 -17.97
N ASP A 20 -16.09 -4.45 -17.30
CA ASP A 20 -14.99 -5.30 -17.78
C ASP A 20 -15.42 -6.77 -17.95
N VAL A 21 -16.20 -7.31 -17.02
CA VAL A 21 -16.75 -8.67 -17.11
C VAL A 21 -17.77 -8.84 -18.24
N GLN A 22 -18.50 -7.78 -18.59
CA GLN A 22 -19.55 -7.84 -19.63
C GLN A 22 -19.02 -7.60 -21.04
N GLN A 23 -18.10 -6.65 -21.21
CA GLN A 23 -17.64 -6.18 -22.52
C GLN A 23 -16.25 -6.73 -22.87
N HIS A 24 -15.48 -7.14 -21.86
CA HIS A 24 -14.09 -7.59 -21.97
C HIS A 24 -13.13 -6.59 -22.65
N SER A 25 -13.56 -5.35 -22.88
CA SER A 25 -12.79 -4.30 -23.54
C SER A 25 -12.40 -3.18 -22.58
N LEU A 26 -11.11 -2.89 -22.54
CA LEU A 26 -10.54 -1.79 -21.75
C LEU A 26 -10.82 -0.42 -22.37
N SER A 27 -11.17 -0.37 -23.66
CA SER A 27 -11.51 0.89 -24.37
C SER A 27 -12.73 1.59 -23.78
N ASP A 28 -13.59 0.86 -23.08
CA ASP A 28 -14.87 1.35 -22.58
C ASP A 28 -14.79 1.84 -21.12
N LEU A 29 -13.67 1.55 -20.44
CA LEU A 29 -13.45 1.91 -19.04
C LEU A 29 -13.10 3.39 -18.80
N PRO A 30 -12.38 4.13 -19.68
CA PRO A 30 -12.01 5.53 -19.45
C PRO A 30 -13.20 6.43 -19.07
N ARG A 31 -14.34 6.28 -19.75
CA ARG A 31 -15.55 7.06 -19.44
C ARG A 31 -16.08 6.78 -18.03
N ARG A 32 -15.93 5.53 -17.55
CA ARG A 32 -16.33 5.14 -16.19
C ARG A 32 -15.38 5.73 -15.16
N TYR A 33 -14.08 5.63 -15.39
CA TYR A 33 -13.10 6.26 -14.48
C TYR A 33 -13.28 7.77 -14.40
N GLU A 34 -13.46 8.47 -15.53
CA GLU A 34 -13.70 9.91 -15.55
C GLU A 34 -14.96 10.29 -14.77
N SER A 35 -16.05 9.54 -14.96
CA SER A 35 -17.31 9.76 -14.24
C SER A 35 -17.13 9.54 -12.73
N ILE A 36 -16.49 8.44 -12.32
CA ILE A 36 -16.28 8.10 -10.92
C ILE A 36 -15.37 9.14 -10.25
N TRP A 37 -14.23 9.44 -10.87
CA TRP A 37 -13.26 10.38 -10.34
C TRP A 37 -13.81 11.81 -10.27
N GLY A 38 -14.55 12.24 -11.29
CA GLY A 38 -15.27 13.50 -11.30
C GLY A 38 -16.29 13.60 -10.16
N THR A 39 -17.06 12.54 -9.90
CA THR A 39 -17.98 12.48 -8.76
C THR A 39 -17.25 12.64 -7.43
N TYR A 40 -16.16 11.90 -7.19
CA TYR A 40 -15.36 12.06 -5.98
C TYR A 40 -14.85 13.49 -5.81
N LYS A 41 -14.29 14.10 -6.86
CA LYS A 41 -13.82 15.50 -6.82
C LYS A 41 -14.93 16.48 -6.48
N ASN A 42 -16.13 16.30 -7.02
CA ASN A 42 -17.28 17.16 -6.74
C ASN A 42 -17.82 16.97 -5.31
N ASP A 43 -17.82 15.73 -4.82
CA ASP A 43 -18.34 15.42 -3.49
C ASP A 43 -17.43 15.92 -2.38
N VAL A 44 -16.10 15.85 -2.56
CA VAL A 44 -15.17 16.34 -1.52
C VAL A 44 -15.24 17.84 -1.29
N GLU A 45 -15.70 18.62 -2.28
CA GLU A 45 -15.93 20.06 -2.09
C GLU A 45 -16.96 20.34 -0.99
N LYS A 46 -17.90 19.41 -0.75
CA LYS A 46 -18.94 19.54 0.27
C LYS A 46 -18.39 19.43 1.70
N TYR A 47 -17.19 18.87 1.86
CA TYR A 47 -16.53 18.73 3.17
C TYR A 47 -15.64 19.94 3.51
N THR A 48 -15.59 20.96 2.65
CA THR A 48 -14.73 22.13 2.85
C THR A 48 -15.45 23.27 3.54
N SER A 49 -14.77 23.91 4.49
CA SER A 49 -15.31 25.02 5.28
C SER A 49 -15.12 26.38 4.61
N ASN A 50 -14.18 26.48 3.66
CA ASN A 50 -13.86 27.72 2.95
C ASN A 50 -13.21 27.47 1.58
N GLU A 51 -13.10 28.53 0.78
CA GLU A 51 -12.56 28.49 -0.58
C GLU A 51 -11.08 28.08 -0.65
N THR A 52 -10.29 28.39 0.36
CA THR A 52 -8.87 27.99 0.42
C THR A 52 -8.75 26.48 0.57
N GLU A 53 -9.48 25.89 1.52
CA GLU A 53 -9.52 24.45 1.72
C GLU A 53 -10.02 23.72 0.47
N ARG A 54 -11.03 24.25 -0.21
CA ARG A 54 -11.50 23.75 -1.51
C ARG A 54 -10.40 23.69 -2.56
N LYS A 55 -9.63 24.77 -2.72
CA LYS A 55 -8.51 24.80 -3.67
C LYS A 55 -7.42 23.81 -3.31
N ILE A 56 -7.11 23.66 -2.02
CA ILE A 56 -6.13 22.69 -1.53
C ILE A 56 -6.59 21.27 -1.84
N ILE A 57 -7.83 20.89 -1.48
CA ILE A 57 -8.35 19.55 -1.74
C ILE A 57 -8.33 19.23 -3.24
N LYS A 58 -8.74 20.16 -4.11
CA LYS A 58 -8.65 19.97 -5.57
C LYS A 58 -7.22 19.70 -6.02
N HIS A 59 -6.27 20.52 -5.55
CA HIS A 59 -4.86 20.33 -5.83
C HIS A 59 -4.35 18.96 -5.35
N LEU A 60 -4.76 18.51 -4.16
CA LEU A 60 -4.39 17.20 -3.65
C LEU A 60 -4.99 16.08 -4.51
N MET A 61 -6.27 16.15 -4.88
CA MET A 61 -6.90 15.17 -5.77
C MET A 61 -6.16 15.05 -7.12
N ASP A 62 -5.66 16.16 -7.66
CA ASP A 62 -4.94 16.15 -8.93
C ASP A 62 -3.49 15.63 -8.83
N THR A 63 -2.82 15.88 -7.70
CA THR A 63 -1.38 15.60 -7.56
C THR A 63 -1.07 14.33 -6.79
N SER A 64 -1.93 13.93 -5.86
CA SER A 64 -1.68 12.81 -4.94
C SER A 64 -1.51 11.46 -5.64
N PRO A 65 -2.21 11.14 -6.76
CA PRO A 65 -1.96 9.90 -7.50
C PRO A 65 -0.50 9.74 -7.96
N LEU A 66 0.23 10.86 -8.10
CA LEU A 66 1.63 10.86 -8.52
C LEU A 66 2.62 10.38 -7.45
N TYR A 67 2.15 10.21 -6.21
CA TYR A 67 2.93 9.86 -5.03
C TYR A 67 2.44 8.55 -4.40
N LEU A 68 1.79 7.67 -5.18
CA LEU A 68 1.29 6.38 -4.71
C LEU A 68 2.39 5.58 -4.02
N ASP A 69 2.09 5.03 -2.84
CA ASP A 69 2.99 4.23 -2.00
C ASP A 69 4.25 4.96 -1.50
N GLU A 70 4.41 6.26 -1.80
CA GLU A 70 5.51 7.06 -1.31
C GLU A 70 5.24 7.62 0.10
N ARG A 71 6.31 7.84 0.88
CA ARG A 71 6.24 8.63 2.11
C ARG A 71 6.17 10.12 1.79
N ILE A 72 5.08 10.75 2.15
CA ILE A 72 4.81 12.14 1.78
C ILE A 72 5.08 13.11 2.93
N LYS A 73 5.56 14.31 2.59
CA LYS A 73 5.59 15.47 3.49
C LYS A 73 4.47 16.40 3.10
N PHE A 74 3.76 16.97 4.08
CA PHE A 74 2.71 17.94 3.81
C PHE A 74 3.25 19.32 3.38
N GLN A 75 4.45 19.67 3.83
CA GLN A 75 5.10 20.91 3.40
C GLN A 75 5.52 20.82 1.94
N GLY A 76 5.05 21.75 1.11
CA GLY A 76 5.43 21.84 -0.31
C GLY A 76 4.90 20.68 -1.16
N PHE A 77 3.92 19.92 -0.67
CA PHE A 77 3.34 18.80 -1.40
C PHE A 77 2.80 19.28 -2.76
N GLY A 78 3.04 18.50 -3.82
CA GLY A 78 2.62 18.84 -5.18
C GLY A 78 3.24 20.13 -5.74
N ASN A 79 4.39 20.56 -5.21
CA ASN A 79 5.03 21.85 -5.51
C ASN A 79 4.12 23.06 -5.23
N SER A 80 3.25 22.95 -4.22
CA SER A 80 2.37 24.05 -3.82
C SER A 80 3.00 24.99 -2.80
N ASN A 81 2.47 26.21 -2.75
CA ASN A 81 2.81 27.22 -1.74
C ASN A 81 1.90 27.17 -0.50
N TYR A 82 1.08 26.13 -0.37
CA TYR A 82 0.17 25.97 0.78
C TYR A 82 0.94 25.64 2.05
N LYS A 83 0.40 26.06 3.21
CA LYS A 83 1.06 25.79 4.49
C LYS A 83 0.92 24.31 4.82
N SER A 84 1.97 23.73 5.42
CA SER A 84 2.00 22.33 5.85
C SER A 84 0.79 21.92 6.70
N ARG A 85 0.33 22.81 7.60
CA ARG A 85 -0.87 22.56 8.42
C ARG A 85 -2.13 22.39 7.58
N GLU A 86 -2.34 23.27 6.60
CA GLU A 86 -3.53 23.29 5.74
C GLU A 86 -3.55 22.07 4.82
N VAL A 87 -2.41 21.70 4.24
CA VAL A 87 -2.25 20.47 3.45
C VAL A 87 -2.52 19.23 4.31
N GLY A 88 -1.99 19.20 5.54
CA GLY A 88 -2.23 18.09 6.45
C GLY A 88 -3.70 17.96 6.87
N GLU A 89 -4.40 19.08 7.09
CA GLU A 89 -5.84 19.10 7.39
C GLU A 89 -6.64 18.57 6.20
N ALA A 90 -6.37 19.06 4.99
CA ALA A 90 -7.02 18.60 3.75
C ALA A 90 -6.79 17.10 3.48
N PHE A 91 -5.57 16.58 3.68
CA PHE A 91 -5.30 15.15 3.56
C PHE A 91 -6.06 14.31 4.59
N ARG A 92 -6.21 14.80 5.83
CA ARG A 92 -7.03 14.12 6.85
C ARG A 92 -8.49 14.09 6.45
N THR A 93 -9.03 15.18 5.90
CA THR A 93 -10.38 15.21 5.33
C THR A 93 -10.55 14.15 4.22
N LEU A 94 -9.60 14.05 3.29
CA LEU A 94 -9.63 13.02 2.23
C LEU A 94 -9.49 11.59 2.78
N ASN A 95 -8.71 11.40 3.85
CA ASN A 95 -8.54 10.13 4.54
C ASN A 95 -9.81 9.68 5.26
N ASP A 96 -10.50 10.62 5.91
CA ASP A 96 -11.75 10.36 6.61
C ASP A 96 -12.88 10.05 5.61
N ALA A 97 -12.86 10.71 4.45
CA ALA A 97 -13.71 10.41 3.29
C ALA A 97 -13.34 9.11 2.56
N LYS A 98 -12.27 8.41 2.96
CA LYS A 98 -11.80 7.14 2.37
C LYS A 98 -11.38 7.21 0.90
N ILE A 99 -10.98 8.38 0.42
CA ILE A 99 -10.49 8.56 -0.95
C ILE A 99 -8.99 8.29 -1.02
N VAL A 100 -8.27 8.80 -0.03
CA VAL A 100 -6.88 8.45 0.24
C VAL A 100 -6.82 7.71 1.56
N LEU A 101 -5.69 7.10 1.84
CA LEU A 101 -5.38 6.55 3.15
C LEU A 101 -3.96 6.97 3.53
N LEU A 102 -3.85 7.60 4.69
CA LEU A 102 -2.57 7.96 5.29
C LEU A 102 -2.15 6.85 6.23
N ILE A 103 -1.18 6.05 5.80
CA ILE A 103 -0.61 5.01 6.64
C ILE A 103 0.59 5.58 7.37
N TYR A 104 0.54 5.64 8.70
CA TYR A 104 1.66 6.14 9.51
C TYR A 104 2.59 5.00 9.93
N PRO A 105 3.91 5.26 9.98
CA PRO A 105 4.87 4.25 10.39
C PRO A 105 4.78 3.99 11.89
N THR A 106 5.42 2.92 12.33
CA THR A 106 5.73 2.66 13.73
C THR A 106 7.20 2.28 13.88
N THR A 107 7.69 2.37 15.12
CA THR A 107 8.95 1.76 15.55
C THR A 107 8.72 0.53 16.43
N ASP A 108 7.46 0.28 16.81
CA ASP A 108 7.08 -0.81 17.71
C ASP A 108 7.30 -2.17 17.04
N MET A 109 7.69 -3.16 17.84
CA MET A 109 7.93 -4.54 17.40
C MET A 109 7.03 -5.54 18.14
N HIS A 110 6.14 -5.04 18.99
CA HIS A 110 5.24 -5.84 19.81
C HIS A 110 3.84 -5.23 19.80
N PRO A 111 2.77 -6.03 19.87
CA PRO A 111 1.41 -5.50 20.02
C PRO A 111 1.22 -4.88 21.41
N PRO A 112 0.34 -3.87 21.56
CA PRO A 112 -0.37 -3.16 20.49
C PRO A 112 0.57 -2.18 19.76
N VAL A 113 0.61 -2.28 18.43
CA VAL A 113 1.39 -1.38 17.58
C VAL A 113 0.77 0.02 17.57
N LYS A 114 1.58 1.05 17.81
CA LYS A 114 1.15 2.45 17.77
C LYS A 114 1.81 3.17 16.60
N ALA A 115 0.99 3.83 15.80
CA ALA A 115 1.47 4.70 14.74
C ALA A 115 2.15 5.96 15.32
N ASP A 116 3.29 6.34 14.74
CA ASP A 116 3.98 7.59 15.02
C ASP A 116 3.48 8.70 14.09
N LEU A 117 2.48 9.44 14.56
CA LEU A 117 1.84 10.53 13.82
C LEU A 117 2.76 11.74 13.59
N LYS A 118 3.95 11.78 14.22
CA LYS A 118 4.94 12.84 13.97
C LYS A 118 5.75 12.59 12.69
N LYS A 119 5.74 11.36 12.17
CA LYS A 119 6.47 10.96 10.97
C LYS A 119 5.61 11.12 9.72
N SER A 120 6.29 11.26 8.58
CA SER A 120 5.65 11.26 7.26
C SER A 120 4.89 9.94 7.02
N PRO A 121 3.57 10.01 6.73
CA PRO A 121 2.80 8.83 6.34
C PRO A 121 3.15 8.38 4.93
N ARG A 122 2.88 7.11 4.64
CA ARG A 122 2.82 6.53 3.32
C ARG A 122 1.44 6.77 2.72
N LEU A 123 1.37 7.24 1.48
CA LEU A 123 0.13 7.59 0.81
C LEU A 123 -0.44 6.41 0.04
N GLN A 124 -1.69 6.08 0.31
CA GLN A 124 -2.46 5.04 -0.39
C GLN A 124 -3.78 5.62 -0.91
N PHE A 125 -4.42 4.91 -1.82
CA PHE A 125 -5.69 5.31 -2.43
C PHE A 125 -6.79 4.28 -2.17
N LEU A 126 -8.01 4.65 -2.51
CA LEU A 126 -9.15 3.75 -2.38
C LEU A 126 -9.21 2.66 -3.47
N ASP A 127 -8.56 2.89 -4.60
CA ASP A 127 -8.62 1.99 -5.75
C ASP A 127 -7.43 2.17 -6.70
N THR A 128 -6.86 1.04 -7.12
CA THR A 128 -5.70 1.00 -8.01
C THR A 128 -6.03 1.43 -9.44
N GLY A 129 -7.22 1.07 -9.95
CA GLY A 129 -7.66 1.41 -11.30
C GLY A 129 -7.85 2.91 -11.50
N LEU A 130 -8.45 3.58 -10.52
CA LEU A 130 -8.55 5.05 -10.50
C LEU A 130 -7.18 5.71 -10.52
N VAL A 131 -6.22 5.21 -9.74
CA VAL A 131 -4.86 5.74 -9.74
C VAL A 131 -4.21 5.52 -11.11
N ASN A 132 -4.25 4.30 -11.64
CA ASN A 132 -3.67 3.97 -12.94
C ASN A 132 -4.24 4.83 -14.07
N TYR A 133 -5.55 5.07 -14.06
CA TYR A 133 -6.22 5.98 -14.99
C TYR A 133 -5.73 7.41 -14.80
N SER A 134 -5.73 7.92 -13.56
CA SER A 134 -5.35 9.30 -13.25
C SER A 134 -3.90 9.62 -13.60
N VAL A 135 -2.99 8.65 -13.54
CA VAL A 135 -1.58 8.83 -13.93
C VAL A 135 -1.29 8.40 -15.37
N GLY A 136 -2.28 7.85 -16.09
CA GLY A 136 -2.19 7.56 -17.52
C GLY A 136 -1.38 6.31 -17.89
N ILE A 137 -1.23 5.34 -16.99
CA ILE A 137 -0.32 4.18 -17.18
C ILE A 137 -1.02 2.88 -17.62
N GLN A 138 -2.35 2.86 -17.73
CA GLN A 138 -3.09 1.63 -18.02
C GLN A 138 -2.65 0.97 -19.33
N SER A 139 -2.46 1.75 -20.39
CA SER A 139 -1.99 1.24 -21.69
C SER A 139 -0.58 0.66 -21.63
N GLU A 140 0.31 1.27 -20.83
CA GLU A 140 1.67 0.78 -20.63
C GLU A 140 1.66 -0.56 -19.89
N MET A 141 0.85 -0.66 -18.82
CA MET A 141 0.71 -1.88 -18.03
C MET A 141 0.17 -3.06 -18.85
N LEU A 142 -0.69 -2.82 -19.85
CA LEU A 142 -1.18 -3.88 -20.73
C LEU A 142 -0.11 -4.51 -21.61
N ALA A 143 0.93 -3.74 -21.95
CA ALA A 143 2.06 -4.24 -22.71
C ALA A 143 3.09 -4.98 -21.82
N MET A 144 2.93 -4.95 -20.50
CA MET A 144 3.85 -5.58 -19.56
C MET A 144 3.50 -7.06 -19.37
N ASN A 145 4.49 -7.93 -19.53
CA ASN A 145 4.39 -9.33 -19.11
C ASN A 145 4.51 -9.49 -17.58
N ASP A 146 5.08 -8.48 -16.92
CA ASP A 146 5.33 -8.47 -15.50
C ASP A 146 5.12 -7.05 -14.95
N LEU A 147 4.16 -6.92 -14.03
CA LEU A 147 3.80 -5.65 -13.39
C LEU A 147 4.82 -5.17 -12.36
N ASN A 148 5.95 -5.88 -12.23
CA ASN A 148 6.94 -5.60 -11.21
C ASN A 148 7.54 -4.19 -11.25
N ASN A 149 7.65 -3.61 -12.44
CA ASN A 149 8.14 -2.24 -12.62
C ASN A 149 7.01 -1.24 -12.88
N ALA A 150 5.75 -1.70 -12.84
CA ALA A 150 4.60 -0.83 -13.07
C ALA A 150 4.61 0.31 -12.04
N TYR A 151 4.59 1.53 -12.56
CA TYR A 151 4.62 2.76 -11.76
C TYR A 151 5.70 2.79 -10.68
N LYS A 152 6.98 2.65 -11.07
CA LYS A 152 8.12 2.64 -10.14
C LYS A 152 8.02 1.56 -9.05
N GLY A 153 7.21 0.52 -9.25
CA GLY A 153 6.99 -0.56 -8.30
C GLY A 153 5.92 -0.30 -7.24
N ALA A 154 5.17 0.81 -7.31
CA ALA A 154 4.17 1.18 -6.29
C ALA A 154 2.84 0.42 -6.39
N ILE A 155 2.52 -0.14 -7.57
CA ILE A 155 1.21 -0.80 -7.81
C ILE A 155 1.03 -2.05 -6.94
N ILE A 156 2.06 -2.91 -6.85
CA ILE A 156 1.95 -4.17 -6.10
C ILE A 156 1.83 -3.92 -4.58
N PRO A 157 2.67 -3.09 -3.94
CA PRO A 157 2.48 -2.70 -2.54
C PRO A 157 1.09 -2.10 -2.27
N HIS A 158 0.61 -1.25 -3.17
CA HIS A 158 -0.71 -0.66 -3.07
C HIS A 158 -1.83 -1.72 -3.09
N LEU A 159 -1.80 -2.64 -4.05
CA LEU A 159 -2.77 -3.74 -4.15
C LEU A 159 -2.78 -4.64 -2.92
N VAL A 160 -1.60 -5.10 -2.48
CA VAL A 160 -1.48 -5.94 -1.28
C VAL A 160 -2.02 -5.20 -0.05
N THR A 161 -1.74 -3.90 0.07
CA THR A 161 -2.28 -3.08 1.16
C THR A 161 -3.81 -3.01 1.11
N GLN A 162 -4.39 -2.78 -0.07
CA GLN A 162 -5.85 -2.78 -0.28
C GLN A 162 -6.47 -4.14 0.06
N GLU A 163 -5.85 -5.24 -0.37
CA GLU A 163 -6.29 -6.59 -0.03
C GLU A 163 -6.34 -6.80 1.48
N LEU A 164 -5.29 -6.42 2.22
CA LEU A 164 -5.28 -6.57 3.68
C LEU A 164 -6.32 -5.71 4.39
N ILE A 165 -6.58 -4.49 3.90
CA ILE A 165 -7.65 -3.64 4.44
C ILE A 165 -9.02 -4.28 4.19
N SER A 166 -9.22 -4.88 3.01
CA SER A 166 -10.50 -5.50 2.63
C SER A 166 -10.92 -6.68 3.53
N LEU A 167 -9.97 -7.30 4.23
CA LEU A 167 -10.23 -8.43 5.14
C LEU A 167 -10.93 -8.02 6.43
N GLN A 168 -11.05 -6.73 6.70
CA GLN A 168 -11.57 -6.21 7.95
C GLN A 168 -13.08 -6.02 7.87
N SER A 169 -13.83 -6.90 8.54
CA SER A 169 -15.30 -6.91 8.48
C SER A 169 -15.98 -6.17 9.64
N ILE A 170 -15.27 -5.93 10.75
CA ILE A 170 -15.85 -5.38 11.99
C ILE A 170 -15.38 -3.93 12.23
N SER A 171 -14.07 -3.71 12.26
CA SER A 171 -13.47 -2.40 12.53
C SER A 171 -12.35 -2.13 11.55
N ALA A 172 -12.41 -0.98 10.88
CA ALA A 172 -11.34 -0.51 10.01
C ALA A 172 -10.06 -0.27 10.83
N HIS A 173 -9.07 -1.13 10.64
CA HIS A 173 -7.71 -0.97 11.11
C HIS A 173 -6.81 -0.60 9.92
N THR A 174 -6.17 0.55 10.00
CA THR A 174 -5.13 0.88 9.03
C THR A 174 -3.92 -0.03 9.29
N PRO A 175 -3.39 -0.77 8.30
CA PRO A 175 -2.11 -1.47 8.45
C PRO A 175 -1.02 -0.49 8.89
N ASN A 176 0.06 -0.97 9.50
CA ASN A 176 1.23 -0.14 9.76
C ASN A 176 2.40 -0.62 8.91
N PHE A 177 3.37 0.25 8.73
CA PHE A 177 4.69 -0.11 8.20
C PHE A 177 5.74 0.24 9.25
N TRP A 178 6.90 -0.40 9.19
CA TRP A 178 7.96 -0.16 10.18
C TRP A 178 9.05 0.71 9.61
N VAL A 179 9.56 1.63 10.42
CA VAL A 179 10.75 2.41 10.09
C VAL A 179 11.76 2.36 11.21
N ARG A 180 13.03 2.42 10.82
CA ARG A 180 14.13 2.80 11.68
C ARG A 180 14.85 3.96 11.03
N GLU A 181 14.83 5.11 11.69
CA GLU A 181 15.44 6.35 11.19
C GLU A 181 16.60 6.73 12.12
N LYS A 182 17.78 6.13 11.89
CA LYS A 182 19.04 6.54 12.53
C LYS A 182 19.90 7.25 11.48
N SER A 183 20.68 8.25 11.88
CA SER A 183 21.47 9.14 11.00
C SER A 183 22.28 8.45 9.88
N GLN A 184 22.61 7.16 10.03
CA GLN A 184 23.36 6.37 9.03
C GLN A 184 22.75 5.00 8.71
N SER A 185 21.55 4.69 9.21
CA SER A 185 20.91 3.39 9.00
C SER A 185 19.40 3.55 8.98
N ASN A 186 18.91 4.01 7.83
CA ASN A 186 17.48 4.00 7.53
C ASN A 186 17.08 2.61 7.05
N ALA A 187 15.96 2.12 7.57
CA ALA A 187 15.31 0.92 7.10
C ALA A 187 13.80 1.13 7.13
N GLU A 188 13.12 0.53 6.18
CA GLU A 188 11.67 0.58 6.00
C GLU A 188 11.21 -0.80 5.57
N VAL A 189 10.26 -1.37 6.32
CA VAL A 189 9.55 -2.61 5.96
C VAL A 189 8.16 -2.20 5.52
N ASP A 190 7.69 -2.77 4.40
CA ASP A 190 6.48 -2.30 3.72
C ASP A 190 5.21 -2.40 4.55
N LEU A 191 4.99 -3.53 5.22
CA LEU A 191 3.81 -3.73 6.06
C LEU A 191 4.16 -4.54 7.31
N LEU A 192 3.34 -4.37 8.33
CA LEU A 192 3.34 -5.14 9.56
C LEU A 192 1.99 -5.80 9.75
N TYR A 193 2.02 -7.04 10.22
CA TYR A 193 0.81 -7.78 10.57
C TYR A 193 0.89 -8.25 12.02
N SER A 194 -0.06 -7.81 12.85
CA SER A 194 -0.14 -8.25 14.24
C SER A 194 -0.89 -9.58 14.33
N TYR A 195 -0.23 -10.61 14.86
CA TYR A 195 -0.85 -11.92 15.12
C TYR A 195 -0.46 -12.42 16.50
N GLN A 196 -1.46 -12.56 17.38
CA GLN A 196 -1.27 -12.89 18.80
C GLN A 196 -0.25 -11.95 19.46
N ARG A 197 0.93 -12.45 19.85
CA ARG A 197 2.01 -11.68 20.48
C ARG A 197 3.04 -11.13 19.48
N PHE A 198 2.94 -11.48 18.20
CA PHE A 198 3.93 -11.16 17.19
C PHE A 198 3.51 -9.98 16.32
N VAL A 199 4.49 -9.18 15.91
CA VAL A 199 4.37 -8.18 14.84
C VAL A 199 5.21 -8.69 13.67
N ILE A 200 4.56 -9.36 12.74
CA ILE A 200 5.22 -10.05 11.65
C ILE A 200 5.52 -9.05 10.51
N PRO A 201 6.79 -8.87 10.13
CA PRO A 201 7.16 -7.98 9.03
C PRO A 201 6.84 -8.64 7.68
N ILE A 202 6.27 -7.85 6.78
CA ILE A 202 5.96 -8.22 5.41
C ILE A 202 6.73 -7.29 4.48
N GLU A 203 7.61 -7.87 3.67
CA GLU A 203 8.28 -7.19 2.58
C GLU A 203 7.55 -7.48 1.26
N ILE A 204 7.22 -6.45 0.50
CA ILE A 204 6.55 -6.61 -0.79
C ILE A 204 7.57 -6.36 -1.87
N LYS A 205 7.96 -7.43 -2.56
CA LYS A 205 8.87 -7.34 -3.68
C LYS A 205 8.09 -7.56 -4.95
N SER A 206 8.19 -6.61 -5.85
CA SER A 206 7.83 -6.85 -7.22
C SER A 206 8.70 -7.99 -7.79
N GLY A 207 10.02 -7.79 -7.91
CA GLY A 207 10.94 -8.80 -8.46
C GLY A 207 11.42 -9.91 -7.49
N SER A 208 12.01 -10.96 -8.05
CA SER A 208 12.73 -12.00 -7.28
C SER A 208 14.09 -11.54 -6.73
N THR A 209 14.64 -10.46 -7.27
CA THR A 209 15.94 -9.89 -6.92
C THR A 209 15.77 -8.62 -6.10
N GLY A 210 16.28 -8.62 -4.87
CA GLY A 210 16.30 -7.42 -4.02
C GLY A 210 16.89 -7.73 -2.66
N SER A 211 17.62 -6.78 -2.07
CA SER A 211 18.17 -6.98 -0.73
C SER A 211 17.04 -6.99 0.31
N LEU A 212 17.05 -7.98 1.21
CA LEU A 212 16.16 -8.05 2.38
C LEU A 212 16.73 -7.25 3.57
N LYS A 213 17.47 -6.16 3.29
CA LYS A 213 18.22 -5.41 4.30
C LYS A 213 17.32 -4.88 5.42
N SER A 214 16.18 -4.27 5.08
CA SER A 214 15.23 -3.76 6.08
C SER A 214 14.64 -4.90 6.92
N LEU A 215 14.28 -5.99 6.26
CA LEU A 215 13.75 -7.19 6.91
C LEU A 215 14.78 -7.80 7.88
N HIS A 216 16.05 -7.89 7.49
CA HIS A 216 17.13 -8.35 8.38
C HIS A 216 17.30 -7.43 9.59
N GLN A 217 17.22 -6.10 9.39
CA GLN A 217 17.30 -5.16 10.52
C GLN A 217 16.11 -5.28 11.47
N PHE A 218 14.91 -5.55 10.95
CA PHE A 218 13.74 -5.84 11.78
C PHE A 218 13.95 -7.13 12.57
N ILE A 219 14.34 -8.21 11.91
CA ILE A 219 14.55 -9.52 12.54
C ILE A 219 15.65 -9.50 13.58
N ASP A 220 16.76 -8.83 13.34
CA ASP A 220 17.84 -8.72 14.32
C ASP A 220 17.34 -8.13 15.65
N ALA A 221 16.37 -7.21 15.58
CA ALA A 221 15.77 -6.55 16.73
C ALA A 221 14.51 -7.24 17.30
N SER A 222 13.83 -8.08 16.52
CA SER A 222 12.63 -8.82 16.94
C SER A 222 12.95 -9.98 17.91
N ASP A 223 12.00 -10.42 18.71
CA ASP A 223 12.11 -11.62 19.56
C ASP A 223 11.52 -12.90 18.92
N HIS A 224 11.06 -12.82 17.67
CA HIS A 224 10.54 -13.96 16.91
C HIS A 224 11.22 -14.12 15.54
N PRO A 225 11.22 -15.35 14.97
CA PRO A 225 11.92 -15.63 13.71
C PRO A 225 11.06 -15.45 12.46
N TYR A 226 9.76 -15.15 12.59
CA TYR A 226 8.84 -15.15 11.44
C TYR A 226 8.95 -13.89 10.58
N THR A 227 9.11 -14.07 9.26
CA THR A 227 9.04 -13.03 8.23
C THR A 227 8.26 -13.47 7.01
N ILE A 228 7.73 -12.50 6.26
CA ILE A 228 6.97 -12.76 5.05
C ILE A 228 7.55 -11.93 3.91
N ARG A 229 7.73 -12.55 2.74
CA ARG A 229 7.96 -11.86 1.47
C ARG A 229 6.80 -12.15 0.55
N MET A 230 6.09 -11.11 0.13
CA MET A 230 5.06 -11.20 -0.91
C MET A 230 5.68 -10.82 -2.27
N TYR A 231 5.58 -11.71 -3.26
CA TYR A 231 6.24 -11.53 -4.57
C TYR A 231 5.57 -12.30 -5.72
N ALA A 232 6.08 -12.17 -6.95
CA ALA A 232 5.51 -12.82 -8.14
C ALA A 232 5.81 -14.35 -8.26
N GLY A 233 6.62 -14.92 -7.37
CA GLY A 233 7.04 -16.33 -7.47
C GLY A 233 6.13 -17.32 -6.75
N PHE A 234 6.67 -18.50 -6.46
CA PHE A 234 5.92 -19.61 -5.86
C PHE A 234 5.96 -19.58 -4.33
N PHE A 235 4.92 -20.14 -3.72
CA PHE A 235 4.90 -20.36 -2.28
C PHE A 235 6.03 -21.31 -1.84
N ASN A 236 6.79 -20.90 -0.83
CA ASN A 236 7.74 -21.76 -0.14
C ASN A 236 8.12 -21.19 1.24
N ILE A 237 8.69 -22.03 2.11
CA ILE A 237 9.31 -21.62 3.37
C ILE A 237 10.81 -21.86 3.28
N GLU A 238 11.61 -20.84 3.62
CA GLU A 238 13.06 -20.91 3.67
C GLU A 238 13.57 -20.66 5.09
N LYS A 239 14.54 -21.48 5.52
CA LYS A 239 15.38 -21.15 6.68
C LYS A 239 16.50 -20.23 6.20
N ALA A 240 16.60 -19.06 6.79
CA ALA A 240 17.59 -18.06 6.40
C ALA A 240 18.31 -17.49 7.63
N ILE A 241 19.39 -16.75 7.38
CA ILE A 241 20.22 -16.17 8.44
C ILE A 241 20.49 -14.70 8.08
N THR A 242 20.34 -13.80 9.04
CA THR A 242 20.70 -12.38 8.86
C THR A 242 22.23 -12.21 8.75
N PRO A 243 22.73 -11.07 8.25
CA PRO A 243 24.16 -10.77 8.28
C PRO A 243 24.78 -10.87 9.70
N ASN A 244 23.99 -10.59 10.74
CA ASN A 244 24.37 -10.71 12.15
C ASN A 244 24.20 -12.13 12.71
N LYS A 245 24.08 -13.14 11.84
CA LYS A 245 24.00 -14.57 12.19
C LYS A 245 22.75 -14.98 12.97
N LYS A 246 21.68 -14.17 12.95
CA LYS A 246 20.41 -14.53 13.56
C LYS A 246 19.59 -15.39 12.59
N PRO A 247 19.20 -16.62 12.96
CA PRO A 247 18.42 -17.47 12.08
C PRO A 247 16.95 -17.02 12.09
N TYR A 248 16.25 -17.12 10.95
CA TYR A 248 14.85 -16.75 10.80
C TYR A 248 14.13 -17.58 9.71
N LEU A 249 12.80 -17.61 9.74
CA LEU A 249 11.96 -18.25 8.74
C LEU A 249 11.42 -17.19 7.79
N LEU A 250 11.54 -17.45 6.50
CA LEU A 250 10.97 -16.63 5.44
C LEU A 250 9.84 -17.38 4.76
N MET A 251 8.62 -16.89 4.93
CA MET A 251 7.49 -17.33 4.12
C MET A 251 7.45 -16.52 2.83
N ASN A 252 7.80 -17.17 1.74
CA ASN A 252 7.62 -16.64 0.39
C ASN A 252 6.17 -16.92 -0.02
N LEU A 253 5.38 -15.87 -0.19
CA LEU A 253 3.97 -15.96 -0.56
C LEU A 253 3.75 -15.23 -1.89
N PRO A 254 3.03 -15.83 -2.85
CA PRO A 254 2.67 -15.11 -4.06
C PRO A 254 1.80 -13.88 -3.72
N TYR A 255 2.07 -12.71 -4.32
CA TYR A 255 1.38 -11.46 -3.94
C TYR A 255 -0.14 -11.49 -4.17
N TYR A 256 -0.64 -12.39 -5.03
CA TYR A 256 -2.06 -12.54 -5.33
C TYR A 256 -2.82 -13.30 -4.23
N ALA A 257 -2.10 -13.79 -3.21
CA ALA A 257 -2.66 -14.50 -2.07
C ALA A 257 -2.81 -13.58 -0.85
N GLY A 258 -2.76 -12.25 -1.00
CA GLY A 258 -2.86 -11.30 0.13
C GLY A 258 -4.15 -11.44 0.91
N THR A 259 -5.27 -11.72 0.25
CA THR A 259 -6.55 -12.03 0.94
C THR A 259 -6.53 -13.31 1.78
N SER A 260 -5.64 -14.25 1.49
CA SER A 260 -5.45 -15.48 2.27
C SER A 260 -4.34 -15.37 3.33
N LEU A 261 -3.72 -14.19 3.46
CA LEU A 261 -2.58 -13.97 4.35
C LEU A 261 -2.86 -14.37 5.81
N PRO A 262 -4.03 -14.06 6.42
CA PRO A 262 -4.29 -14.45 7.80
C PRO A 262 -4.20 -15.96 8.04
N GLN A 263 -4.72 -16.77 7.12
CA GLN A 263 -4.70 -18.23 7.21
C GLN A 263 -3.28 -18.77 7.05
N TYR A 264 -2.50 -18.22 6.12
CA TYR A 264 -1.09 -18.55 5.97
C TYR A 264 -0.29 -18.17 7.21
N ILE A 265 -0.53 -16.99 7.80
CA ILE A 265 0.14 -16.56 9.03
C ILE A 265 -0.17 -17.51 10.19
N GLU A 266 -1.44 -17.85 10.40
CA GLU A 266 -1.83 -18.81 11.45
C GLU A 266 -1.12 -20.17 11.29
N TRP A 267 -1.03 -20.66 10.06
CA TRP A 267 -0.31 -21.90 9.77
C TRP A 267 1.21 -21.73 9.94
N PHE A 268 1.76 -20.59 9.52
CA PHE A 268 3.20 -20.32 9.48
C PHE A 268 3.81 -20.22 10.88
N VAL A 269 3.13 -19.56 11.82
CA VAL A 269 3.65 -19.42 13.20
C VAL A 269 3.59 -20.71 14.02
N LYS A 270 2.96 -21.77 13.48
CA LYS A 270 2.96 -23.12 14.04
C LYS A 270 4.09 -24.00 13.49
N GLN A 271 4.84 -23.52 12.48
CA GLN A 271 5.96 -24.27 11.92
C GLN A 271 7.15 -24.23 12.89
N GLU A 272 7.77 -25.40 13.11
CA GLU A 272 8.94 -25.50 13.98
C GLU A 272 10.17 -24.84 13.35
N PHE A 273 10.94 -24.13 14.19
CA PHE A 273 12.18 -23.47 13.81
C PHE A 273 13.37 -24.44 13.80
#